data_AF-A0A537SCJ5-F1
#
_entry.id   AF-A0A537SCJ5-F1
#
_cell.length_a   1.000
_cell.length_b   1.000
_cell.length_c   1.000
_cell.angle_alpha   90.00
_cell.angle_beta   90.00
_cell.angle_gamma   90.00
#
_symmetry.space_group_name_H-M   'P 1'
#
loop_
_entity.id
_entity.type
_entity.pdbx_description
1 polymer ?
#
loop_
_entity_poly.entity_id
_entity_poly.type
_entity_poly.pdbx_seq_one_letter_code
_entity_poly.pdbx_strand_id
1 'polypeptide(L)'
;MREEKFDLAGMAAELNNLLRLKTTVIGMKMFARVDEMTAIPKIRRPSAVHTTDQIVSMASRLGWTVGITADDLVGAQCRAVIGLAPQDENWLAG
;
A
#
# COMPACT_ATOMS: atom_id res chain seq x y z
N MET A 1 12.85 -9.26 18.33
CA MET A 1 13.20 -8.96 16.93
C MET A 1 14.23 -7.84 17.00
N ARG A 2 15.45 -8.00 16.47
CA ARG A 2 16.44 -6.90 16.47
C ARG A 2 15.91 -5.80 15.56
N GLU A 3 15.88 -4.58 16.06
CA GLU A 3 15.49 -3.40 15.30
C GLU A 3 16.66 -3.04 14.37
N GLU A 4 16.76 -3.71 13.23
CA GLU A 4 17.69 -3.32 12.18
C GLU A 4 17.22 -1.97 11.61
N LYS A 5 17.97 -0.91 11.89
CA LYS A 5 17.78 0.39 11.28
C LYS A 5 18.25 0.35 9.84
N PHE A 6 17.34 0.05 8.93
CA PHE A 6 17.56 0.23 7.49
C PHE A 6 17.53 1.71 7.12
N ASP A 7 18.54 2.18 6.39
CA ASP A 7 18.45 3.46 5.66
C ASP A 7 17.62 3.25 4.39
N LEU A 8 16.30 3.21 4.54
CA LEU A 8 15.38 3.01 3.43
C LEU A 8 15.50 4.10 2.36
N ALA A 9 15.89 5.33 2.75
CA ALA A 9 16.06 6.43 1.81
C ALA A 9 17.29 6.20 0.92
N GLY A 10 18.42 5.85 1.51
CA GLY A 10 19.64 5.48 0.79
C GLY A 10 19.43 4.27 -0.13
N MET A 11 18.84 3.20 0.41
CA MET A 11 18.57 1.97 -0.36
C MET A 11 17.64 2.22 -1.56
N ALA A 12 16.59 3.03 -1.39
CA ALA A 12 15.69 3.37 -2.50
C ALA A 12 16.39 4.23 -3.56
N ALA A 13 17.25 5.17 -3.15
CA ALA A 13 18.03 5.99 -4.08
C ALA A 13 19.03 5.14 -4.88
N GLU A 14 19.74 4.22 -4.23
CA GLU A 14 20.64 3.28 -4.88
C GLU A 14 19.91 2.39 -5.90
N LEU A 15 18.75 1.84 -5.52
CA LEU A 15 17.95 0.99 -6.41
C LEU A 15 17.47 1.76 -7.65
N ASN A 16 16.98 2.99 -7.46
CA ASN A 16 16.55 3.84 -8.57
C ASN A 16 17.71 4.16 -9.53
N ASN A 17 18.90 4.44 -8.99
CA ASN A 17 20.10 4.73 -9.78
C ASN A 17 20.60 3.50 -10.55
N LEU A 18 20.66 2.35 -9.88
CA LEU A 18 21.16 1.10 -10.46
C LEU A 18 20.28 0.61 -11.62
N LEU A 19 18.95 0.62 -11.41
CA LEU A 19 17.99 0.10 -12.38
C LEU A 19 17.41 1.17 -13.31
N ARG A 20 17.79 2.45 -13.12
CA ARG A 20 17.29 3.61 -13.88
C ARG A 20 15.76 3.72 -13.84
N LEU A 21 15.18 3.51 -12.66
CA LEU A 21 13.74 3.59 -12.45
C LEU A 21 13.27 5.04 -12.57
N LYS A 22 12.19 5.27 -13.31
CA LYS A 22 11.57 6.59 -13.47
C LYS A 22 10.54 6.92 -12.37
N THR A 23 10.12 5.90 -11.64
CA THR A 23 9.07 5.98 -10.63
C THR A 23 9.66 5.53 -9.30
N THR A 24 9.36 6.27 -8.23
CA THR A 24 9.85 5.94 -6.89
C THR A 24 9.34 4.58 -6.45
N VAL A 25 10.27 3.74 -5.99
CA VAL A 25 9.97 2.45 -5.37
C VAL A 25 9.19 2.67 -4.08
N ILE A 26 8.10 1.93 -3.92
CA ILE A 26 7.25 1.98 -2.73
C ILE A 26 7.17 0.61 -2.08
N GLY A 27 6.99 0.60 -0.75
CA GLY A 27 6.66 -0.59 0.01
C GLY A 27 5.16 -0.64 0.30
N MET A 28 4.59 -1.83 0.32
CA MET A 28 3.22 -2.08 0.78
C MET A 28 3.27 -3.03 1.97
N LYS A 29 2.51 -2.72 3.02
CA LYS A 29 2.40 -3.53 4.23
C LYS A 29 0.94 -3.73 4.59
N MET A 30 0.55 -4.98 4.79
CA MET A 30 -0.77 -5.33 5.31
C MET A 30 -0.76 -5.24 6.84
N PHE A 31 -1.85 -4.72 7.42
CA PHE A 31 -2.06 -4.61 8.86
C PHE A 31 -3.29 -5.41 9.27
N ALA A 32 -3.26 -6.01 10.45
CA ALA A 32 -4.39 -6.77 10.98
C ALA A 32 -5.52 -5.86 11.49
N ARG A 33 -5.17 -4.64 11.93
CA ARG A 33 -6.10 -3.66 12.50
C ARG A 33 -5.95 -2.29 11.84
N VAL A 34 -7.08 -1.61 11.63
CA VAL A 34 -7.09 -0.24 11.11
C VAL A 34 -6.35 0.71 12.04
N ASP A 35 -6.51 0.57 13.35
CA ASP A 35 -5.88 1.44 14.36
C ASP A 35 -4.34 1.45 14.21
N GLU A 36 -3.74 0.27 14.02
CA GLU A 36 -2.29 0.10 13.83
C GLU A 36 -1.79 0.79 12.55
N MET A 37 -2.56 0.66 11.46
CA MET A 37 -2.26 1.36 10.22
C MET A 37 -2.38 2.87 10.41
N THR A 38 -3.44 3.36 11.07
CA THR A 38 -3.68 4.80 11.27
C THR A 38 -2.70 5.44 12.24
N ALA A 39 -2.00 4.65 13.06
CA ALA A 39 -0.95 5.13 13.96
C ALA A 39 0.35 5.53 13.22
N ILE A 40 0.50 5.18 11.94
CA ILE A 40 1.69 5.54 11.15
C ILE A 40 1.77 7.07 11.00
N PRO A 41 2.91 7.71 11.37
CA PRO A 41 3.06 9.15 11.25
C PRO A 41 2.81 9.65 9.83
N LYS A 42 2.03 10.73 9.71
CA LYS A 42 1.68 11.39 8.43
C LYS A 42 0.89 10.51 7.44
N ILE A 43 0.30 9.41 7.90
CA ILE A 43 -0.56 8.60 7.03
C ILE A 43 -1.77 9.41 6.55
N ARG A 44 -2.06 9.29 5.26
CA ARG A 44 -3.23 9.88 4.63
C ARG A 44 -4.27 8.81 4.38
N ARG A 45 -5.54 9.11 4.68
CA ARG A 45 -6.69 8.31 4.27
C ARG A 45 -7.36 9.00 3.07
N PRO A 46 -7.80 8.24 2.06
CA PRO A 46 -8.59 8.83 0.97
C PRO A 46 -9.94 9.33 1.48
N SER A 47 -10.48 10.38 0.85
CA SER A 47 -11.81 10.93 1.15
C SER A 47 -12.90 10.43 0.19
N ALA A 48 -12.53 9.60 -0.78
CA ALA A 48 -13.39 9.03 -1.80
C ALA A 48 -12.94 7.60 -2.11
N VAL A 49 -13.79 6.86 -2.81
CA VAL A 49 -13.47 5.51 -3.29
C VAL A 49 -12.56 5.62 -4.51
N HIS A 50 -11.46 4.87 -4.52
CA HIS A 50 -10.44 4.88 -5.57
C HIS A 50 -10.20 3.49 -6.14
N THR A 51 -9.60 3.42 -7.32
CA THR A 51 -9.01 2.18 -7.81
C THR A 51 -7.65 1.94 -7.14
N THR A 52 -7.20 0.69 -7.07
CA THR A 52 -5.93 0.36 -6.39
C THR A 52 -4.72 1.03 -7.05
N ASP A 53 -4.71 1.15 -8.38
CA ASP A 53 -3.66 1.83 -9.15
C ASP A 53 -3.61 3.35 -8.90
N GLN A 54 -4.74 3.99 -8.57
CA GLN A 54 -4.77 5.38 -8.12
C GLN A 54 -4.06 5.52 -6.77
N ILE A 55 -4.33 4.62 -5.81
CA ILE A 55 -3.65 4.61 -4.50
C ILE A 55 -2.14 4.40 -4.66
N VAL A 56 -1.73 3.42 -5.48
CA VAL A 56 -0.33 3.17 -5.82
C VAL A 56 0.32 4.40 -6.49
N SER A 57 -0.43 5.11 -7.33
CA SER A 57 0.05 6.34 -7.97
C SER A 57 0.22 7.50 -6.98
N MET A 58 -0.67 7.66 -5.99
CA MET A 58 -0.48 8.64 -4.91
C MET A 58 0.81 8.37 -4.12
N ALA A 59 1.11 7.11 -3.83
CA ALA A 59 2.35 6.76 -3.14
C ALA A 59 3.59 6.97 -4.01
N SER A 60 3.60 6.40 -5.22
CA SER A 60 4.78 6.35 -6.09
C SER A 60 5.09 7.64 -6.85
N ARG A 61 4.09 8.53 -7.03
CA ARG A 61 4.26 9.80 -7.79
C ARG A 61 4.15 11.04 -6.90
N LEU A 62 3.30 11.02 -5.87
CA LEU A 62 3.13 12.17 -4.97
C LEU A 62 3.96 12.05 -3.68
N GLY A 63 4.61 10.91 -3.46
CA GLY A 63 5.40 10.64 -2.26
C GLY A 63 4.57 10.53 -0.99
N TRP A 64 3.29 10.15 -1.09
CA TRP A 64 2.40 10.05 0.06
C TRP A 64 2.49 8.67 0.72
N THR A 65 2.40 8.64 2.04
CA THR A 65 2.04 7.43 2.78
C THR A 65 0.53 7.35 2.85
N VAL A 66 -0.07 6.37 2.16
CA VAL A 66 -1.53 6.21 2.07
C VAL A 66 -1.97 4.94 2.79
N GLY A 67 -2.94 5.08 3.69
CA GLY A 67 -3.62 3.96 4.34
C GLY A 67 -4.98 3.73 3.71
N ILE A 68 -5.30 2.47 3.44
CA ILE A 68 -6.58 2.07 2.85
C ILE A 68 -7.13 0.81 3.52
N THR A 69 -8.42 0.64 3.37
CA THR A 69 -9.21 -0.54 3.69
C THR A 69 -9.95 -0.99 2.43
N ALA A 70 -10.61 -2.15 2.48
CA ALA A 70 -11.41 -2.64 1.35
C ALA A 70 -12.49 -1.63 0.92
N ASP A 71 -13.04 -0.87 1.87
CA ASP A 71 -14.11 0.11 1.62
C ASP A 71 -13.65 1.34 0.86
N ASP A 72 -12.35 1.64 0.87
CA ASP A 72 -11.77 2.73 0.10
C ASP A 72 -11.58 2.37 -1.39
N LEU A 73 -11.86 1.11 -1.77
CA LEU A 73 -11.56 0.58 -3.11
C LEU A 73 -12.78 0.23 -3.95
N VAL A 74 -12.68 0.57 -5.25
CA VAL A 74 -13.70 0.27 -6.26
C VAL A 74 -13.76 -1.23 -6.57
N GLY A 75 -14.88 -1.85 -6.21
CA GLY A 75 -15.23 -3.21 -6.63
C GLY A 75 -14.34 -4.33 -6.06
N ALA A 76 -14.77 -5.57 -6.28
CA ALA A 76 -14.08 -6.75 -5.75
C ALA A 76 -12.68 -6.95 -6.33
N GLN A 77 -12.48 -6.60 -7.62
CA GLN A 77 -11.21 -6.79 -8.33
C GLN A 77 -10.07 -5.94 -7.73
N CYS A 78 -10.32 -4.66 -7.45
CA CYS A 78 -9.32 -3.78 -6.83
C CYS A 78 -8.95 -4.26 -5.41
N ARG A 79 -9.90 -4.81 -4.67
CA ARG A 79 -9.67 -5.36 -3.34
C ARG A 79 -8.86 -6.66 -3.41
N ALA A 80 -9.18 -7.53 -4.36
CA ALA A 80 -8.56 -8.85 -4.50
C ALA A 80 -7.07 -8.78 -4.82
N VAL A 81 -6.65 -7.88 -5.72
CA VAL A 81 -5.24 -7.79 -6.17
C VAL A 81 -4.25 -7.45 -5.06
N ILE A 82 -4.73 -6.90 -3.94
CA ILE A 82 -3.92 -6.59 -2.75
C ILE A 82 -4.33 -7.41 -1.52
N GLY A 83 -5.11 -8.47 -1.71
CA GLY A 83 -5.52 -9.39 -0.64
C GLY A 83 -6.52 -8.81 0.36
N LEU A 84 -7.32 -7.80 -0.03
CA LEU A 84 -8.39 -7.22 0.78
C LEU A 84 -9.80 -7.69 0.36
N ALA A 85 -9.91 -8.60 -0.61
CA ALA A 85 -11.20 -9.20 -0.93
C ALA A 85 -11.64 -10.16 0.19
N PRO A 86 -12.93 -10.16 0.57
CA PRO A 86 -13.44 -11.12 1.53
C PRO A 86 -13.31 -12.55 0.98
N GLN A 87 -12.85 -13.47 1.82
CA GLN A 87 -12.84 -14.90 1.55
C GLN A 87 -14.12 -15.51 2.14
N ASP A 88 -15.26 -15.18 1.53
CA ASP A 88 -16.57 -15.71 1.94
C ASP A 88 -16.75 -17.18 1.50
N GLU A 89 -17.85 -17.81 1.92
CA GLU A 89 -18.12 -19.22 1.59
C GLU A 89 -18.14 -19.49 0.09
N ASN A 90 -18.63 -18.53 -0.71
CA ASN A 90 -18.64 -18.64 -2.16
C ASN A 90 -17.22 -18.65 -2.72
N TRP A 91 -16.35 -17.75 -2.25
CA TRP A 91 -14.94 -17.73 -2.65
C TRP A 91 -14.21 -19.02 -2.24
N LEU A 92 -14.52 -19.57 -1.06
CA LEU A 92 -13.95 -20.83 -0.59
C LEU A 92 -14.45 -22.06 -1.37
N ALA A 93 -15.60 -21.97 -2.05
CA ALA A 93 -16.20 -23.05 -2.80
C ALA A 93 -15.60 -23.27 -4.21
N GLY A 94 -14.85 -22.30 -4.74
CA GLY A 94 -14.20 -22.37 -6.07
C GLY A 94 -15.02 -21.75 -7.19
#